data_AF-H8Z973-F1
#
_entry.id   AF-H8Z973-F1
#
_cell.length_a   1.000
_cell.length_b   1.000
_cell.length_c   1.000
_cell.angle_alpha   90.00
_cell.angle_beta   90.00
_cell.angle_gamma   90.00
#
_symmetry.space_group_name_H-M   'P 1'
#
loop_
_entity.id
_entity.type
_entity.pdbx_description
1 polymer ?
#
loop_
_entity_poly.entity_id
_entity_poly.type
_entity_poly.pdbx_seq_one_letter_code
_entity_poly.pdbx_strand_id
1 'polypeptide(L)'
;MEVFVQEFKTLQKVIYKSKNAHRCTLYYKHTVHVSRLIKKYLSTDGTKKIKDLLLSDIQDKCMTAYVSLSSNIAQGHNLALSIGLMAIIAQLYSTSKKLNYTDAVQATSYIVHDIESSSEKDEISDIFK
;
A
#
# COMPACT_ATOMS: atom_id res chain seq x y z
N MET A 1 6.06 -2.80 -10.95
CA MET A 1 4.83 -3.63 -10.92
C MET A 1 5.11 -5.12 -10.74
N GLU A 2 6.16 -5.66 -11.35
CA GLU A 2 6.53 -7.10 -11.26
C GLU A 2 6.67 -7.64 -9.83
N VAL A 3 7.40 -6.93 -8.96
CA VAL A 3 7.60 -7.32 -7.54
C VAL A 3 6.28 -7.44 -6.78
N PHE A 4 5.33 -6.52 -7.01
CA PHE A 4 4.02 -6.55 -6.37
C PHE A 4 3.21 -7.79 -6.78
N VAL A 5 3.25 -8.16 -8.06
CA VAL A 5 2.57 -9.35 -8.58
C VAL A 5 3.23 -10.63 -8.08
N GLN A 6 4.56 -10.66 -7.97
CA GLN A 6 5.30 -11.79 -7.42
C GLN A 6 4.92 -12.05 -5.97
N GLU A 7 4.94 -11.02 -5.13
CA GLU A 7 4.53 -11.12 -3.72
C GLU A 7 3.06 -11.51 -3.58
N PHE A 8 2.20 -11.01 -4.45
CA PHE A 8 0.80 -11.42 -4.49
C PHE A 8 0.65 -12.93 -4.78
N LYS A 9 1.43 -13.48 -5.73
CA LYS A 9 1.44 -14.93 -6.01
C LYS A 9 1.95 -15.72 -4.80
N THR A 10 2.98 -15.24 -4.11
CA THR A 10 3.48 -15.85 -2.87
C THR A 10 2.38 -15.86 -1.80
N LEU A 11 1.70 -14.73 -1.59
CA LEU A 11 0.58 -14.62 -0.67
C LEU A 11 -0.51 -15.64 -0.97
N GLN A 12 -0.90 -15.78 -2.25
CA GLN A 12 -1.92 -16.74 -2.67
C GLN A 12 -1.53 -18.19 -2.35
N LYS A 13 -0.26 -18.56 -2.56
CA LYS A 13 0.25 -19.90 -2.21
C LYS A 13 0.16 -20.16 -0.71
N VAL A 14 0.52 -19.18 0.12
CA VAL A 14 0.45 -19.30 1.59
C VAL A 14 -1.00 -19.41 2.05
N ILE A 15 -1.92 -18.59 1.52
CA ILE A 15 -3.36 -18.67 1.81
C ILE A 15 -3.91 -20.07 1.47
N TYR A 16 -3.58 -20.59 0.30
CA TYR A 16 -4.05 -21.90 -0.13
C TYR A 16 -3.58 -23.01 0.83
N LYS A 17 -2.30 -23.03 1.19
CA LYS A 17 -1.75 -24.03 2.13
C LYS A 17 -2.30 -23.89 3.55
N SER A 18 -2.57 -22.66 4.00
CA SER A 18 -3.02 -22.38 5.38
C SER A 18 -4.54 -22.47 5.58
N LYS A 19 -5.32 -22.64 4.51
CA LYS A 19 -6.79 -22.62 4.53
C LYS A 19 -7.39 -23.57 5.57
N ASN A 20 -7.00 -24.85 5.56
CA ASN A 20 -7.65 -25.85 6.41
C ASN A 20 -7.31 -25.67 7.89
N ALA A 21 -6.10 -25.24 8.21
CA ALA A 21 -5.65 -25.04 9.59
C ALA A 21 -6.16 -23.72 10.19
N HIS A 22 -6.31 -22.67 9.38
CA HIS A 22 -6.45 -21.31 9.89
C HIS A 22 -7.66 -20.54 9.38
N ARG A 23 -8.57 -21.16 8.61
CA ARG A 23 -9.76 -20.49 8.02
C ARG A 23 -10.59 -19.66 9.01
N CYS A 24 -10.66 -20.08 10.26
CA CYS A 24 -11.48 -19.42 11.29
C CYS A 24 -10.75 -18.28 12.01
N THR A 25 -9.42 -18.20 11.86
CA THR A 25 -8.59 -17.20 12.55
C THR A 25 -8.76 -15.81 11.95
N LEU A 26 -8.63 -14.78 12.79
CA LEU A 26 -8.81 -13.40 12.38
C LEU A 26 -7.73 -12.96 11.37
N TYR A 27 -6.46 -13.27 11.65
CA TYR A 27 -5.35 -12.92 10.77
C TYR A 27 -5.55 -13.49 9.37
N TYR A 28 -5.95 -14.76 9.26
CA TYR A 28 -6.19 -15.42 7.96
C TYR A 28 -7.30 -14.71 7.18
N LYS A 29 -8.42 -14.38 7.84
CA LYS A 29 -9.51 -13.63 7.21
C LYS A 29 -9.03 -12.28 6.68
N HIS A 30 -8.20 -11.55 7.45
CA HIS A 30 -7.61 -10.29 7.01
C HIS A 30 -6.62 -10.49 5.84
N THR A 31 -5.81 -11.55 5.87
CA THR A 31 -4.87 -11.83 4.77
C THR A 31 -5.61 -12.19 3.47
N VAL A 32 -6.69 -12.96 3.56
CA VAL A 32 -7.59 -13.25 2.43
C VAL A 32 -8.24 -11.99 1.89
N HIS A 33 -8.64 -11.06 2.76
CA HIS A 33 -9.22 -9.78 2.34
C HIS A 33 -8.23 -8.97 1.50
N VAL A 34 -6.99 -8.84 1.95
CA VAL A 34 -5.91 -8.21 1.16
C VAL A 34 -5.77 -8.88 -0.20
N SER A 35 -5.73 -10.22 -0.24
CA SER A 35 -5.62 -10.97 -1.50
C SER A 35 -6.79 -10.69 -2.45
N ARG A 36 -8.02 -10.57 -1.95
CA ARG A 36 -9.21 -10.24 -2.76
C ARG A 36 -9.13 -8.83 -3.34
N LEU A 37 -8.68 -7.85 -2.56
CA LEU A 37 -8.54 -6.47 -3.02
C LEU A 37 -7.45 -6.35 -4.09
N ILE A 38 -6.31 -7.02 -3.90
CA ILE A 38 -5.24 -7.06 -4.91
C ILE A 38 -5.73 -7.73 -6.19
N LYS A 39 -6.46 -8.86 -6.08
CA LYS A 39 -7.07 -9.50 -7.25
C LYS A 39 -8.01 -8.54 -7.98
N LYS A 40 -8.85 -7.81 -7.24
CA LYS A 40 -9.76 -6.81 -7.81
C LYS A 40 -8.98 -5.71 -8.53
N TYR A 41 -7.94 -5.16 -7.92
CA TYR A 41 -7.06 -4.16 -8.52
C TYR A 41 -6.44 -4.64 -9.85
N LEU A 42 -5.90 -5.86 -9.87
CA LEU A 42 -5.27 -6.44 -11.07
C LEU A 42 -6.26 -6.75 -12.20
N SER A 43 -7.53 -7.05 -11.87
CA SER A 43 -8.57 -7.34 -12.86
C SER A 43 -9.40 -6.12 -13.28
N THR A 44 -9.17 -4.96 -12.67
CA THR A 44 -9.96 -3.76 -12.96
C THR A 44 -9.34 -2.99 -14.12
N ASP A 45 -10.04 -2.91 -15.25
CA ASP A 45 -9.76 -1.98 -16.37
C ASP A 45 -10.45 -0.61 -16.20
N GLY A 46 -10.68 -0.22 -14.94
CA GLY A 46 -11.35 1.01 -14.57
C GLY A 46 -10.48 2.26 -14.71
N THR A 47 -11.12 3.42 -14.54
CA THR A 47 -10.47 4.74 -14.54
C THR A 47 -9.39 4.83 -13.45
N LYS A 48 -8.37 5.68 -13.68
CA LYS A 48 -7.25 5.90 -12.75
C LYS A 48 -7.72 6.12 -11.30
N LYS A 49 -8.75 6.95 -11.10
CA LYS A 49 -9.36 7.24 -9.78
C LYS A 49 -9.83 5.98 -9.04
N ILE A 50 -10.39 5.00 -9.74
CA ILE A 50 -10.84 3.73 -9.13
C ILE A 50 -9.64 2.89 -8.70
N LYS A 51 -8.58 2.86 -9.52
CA LYS A 51 -7.34 2.15 -9.20
C LYS A 51 -6.64 2.76 -7.99
N ASP A 52 -6.62 4.09 -7.88
CA ASP A 52 -6.01 4.79 -6.74
C ASP A 52 -6.78 4.53 -5.43
N LEU A 53 -8.12 4.55 -5.49
CA LEU A 53 -8.96 4.17 -4.35
C LEU A 53 -8.70 2.71 -3.91
N LEU A 54 -8.60 1.79 -4.87
CA LEU A 54 -8.28 0.39 -4.57
C LEU A 54 -6.88 0.24 -3.95
N LEU A 55 -5.89 1.01 -4.39
CA LEU A 55 -4.56 0.99 -3.78
C LEU A 55 -4.58 1.53 -2.35
N SER A 56 -5.37 2.57 -2.06
CA SER A 56 -5.61 3.05 -0.70
C SER A 56 -6.26 1.98 0.17
N ASP A 57 -7.32 1.32 -0.31
CA ASP A 57 -7.98 0.24 0.41
C ASP A 57 -7.03 -0.94 0.69
N ILE A 58 -6.17 -1.28 -0.28
CA ILE A 58 -5.14 -2.32 -0.10
C ILE A 58 -4.17 -1.92 1.01
N GLN A 59 -3.73 -0.66 1.07
CA GLN A 59 -2.82 -0.17 2.10
C GLN A 59 -3.43 -0.29 3.49
N ASP A 60 -4.68 0.13 3.67
CA ASP A 60 -5.39 0.03 4.95
C ASP A 60 -5.58 -1.42 5.40
N LYS A 61 -5.93 -2.32 4.47
CA LYS A 61 -6.11 -3.74 4.80
C LYS A 61 -4.79 -4.46 5.02
N CYS A 62 -3.71 -4.05 4.37
CA CYS A 62 -2.36 -4.53 4.70
C CYS A 62 -2.00 -4.15 6.15
N MET A 63 -2.25 -2.90 6.57
CA MET A 63 -2.00 -2.47 7.94
C MET A 63 -2.81 -3.30 8.95
N THR A 64 -4.11 -3.47 8.69
CA THR A 64 -5.01 -4.28 9.52
C THR A 64 -4.52 -5.73 9.65
N ALA A 65 -4.11 -6.34 8.53
CA ALA A 65 -3.58 -7.71 8.51
C ALA A 65 -2.25 -7.81 9.27
N TYR A 66 -1.36 -6.84 9.11
CA TYR A 66 -0.07 -6.79 9.80
C TYR A 66 -0.24 -6.74 11.32
N VAL A 67 -1.10 -5.84 11.82
CA VAL A 67 -1.42 -5.75 13.26
C VAL A 67 -1.98 -7.07 13.77
N SER A 68 -2.93 -7.66 13.05
CA SER A 68 -3.54 -8.95 13.46
C SER A 68 -2.52 -10.09 13.52
N LEU A 69 -1.56 -10.13 12.61
CA LEU A 69 -0.48 -11.11 12.62
C LEU A 69 0.51 -10.85 13.77
N SER A 70 0.81 -9.59 14.07
CA SER A 70 1.71 -9.23 15.18
C SER A 70 1.13 -9.64 16.54
N SER A 71 -0.19 -9.57 16.72
CA SER A 71 -0.85 -10.04 17.94
C SER A 71 -0.71 -11.55 18.16
N ASN A 72 -0.63 -12.34 17.08
CA ASN A 72 -0.36 -13.78 17.18
C ASN A 72 1.07 -14.09 17.64
N ILE A 73 2.04 -13.21 17.35
CA ILE A 73 3.42 -13.39 17.79
C ILE A 73 3.49 -13.32 19.31
N ALA A 74 2.77 -12.37 19.92
CA ALA A 74 2.68 -12.24 21.37
C ALA A 74 2.11 -13.50 22.05
N GLN A 75 1.25 -14.26 21.36
CA GLN A 75 0.69 -15.52 21.85
C GLN A 75 1.61 -16.73 21.65
N GLY A 76 2.70 -16.61 20.89
CA GLY A 76 3.66 -17.70 20.64
C GLY A 76 3.20 -18.78 19.65
N HIS A 77 2.00 -18.66 19.08
CA HIS A 77 1.44 -19.68 18.18
C HIS A 77 1.83 -19.42 16.72
N ASN A 78 2.30 -20.46 16.03
CA ASN A 78 2.61 -20.43 14.59
C ASN A 78 3.56 -19.27 14.19
N LEU A 79 4.58 -18.99 15.01
CA LEU A 79 5.49 -17.85 14.87
C LEU A 79 6.08 -17.71 13.46
N ALA A 80 6.60 -18.79 12.89
CA ALA A 80 7.20 -18.77 11.57
C ALA A 80 6.20 -18.35 10.48
N LEU A 81 4.95 -18.83 10.56
CA LEU A 81 3.89 -18.44 9.63
C LEU A 81 3.51 -16.98 9.81
N SER A 82 3.36 -16.52 11.06
CA SER A 82 3.01 -15.14 11.38
C SER A 82 4.07 -14.16 10.87
N ILE A 83 5.36 -14.42 11.15
CA ILE A 83 6.49 -13.59 10.70
C ILE A 83 6.59 -13.60 9.17
N GLY A 84 6.49 -14.77 8.54
CA GLY A 84 6.53 -14.89 7.08
C GLY A 84 5.39 -14.13 6.40
N LEU A 85 4.17 -14.23 6.91
CA LEU A 85 3.03 -13.47 6.41
C LEU A 85 3.18 -11.97 6.64
N MET A 86 3.74 -11.55 7.78
CA MET A 86 4.02 -10.13 8.06
C MET A 86 5.01 -9.56 7.05
N ALA A 87 6.06 -10.31 6.69
CA ALA A 87 7.02 -9.88 5.68
C ALA A 87 6.36 -9.68 4.30
N ILE A 88 5.54 -10.64 3.85
CA ILE A 88 4.80 -10.55 2.59
C ILE A 88 3.85 -9.35 2.60
N ILE A 89 3.09 -9.16 3.68
CA ILE A 89 2.14 -8.05 3.81
C ILE A 89 2.85 -6.69 3.85
N ALA A 90 3.97 -6.57 4.57
CA ALA A 90 4.77 -5.36 4.60
C ALA A 90 5.33 -5.02 3.21
N GLN A 91 5.79 -6.02 2.46
CA GLN A 91 6.29 -5.82 1.10
C GLN A 91 5.18 -5.38 0.15
N LEU A 92 3.97 -5.97 0.25
CA LEU A 92 2.79 -5.55 -0.52
C LEU A 92 2.36 -4.12 -0.18
N TYR A 93 2.41 -3.72 1.09
CA TYR A 93 2.15 -2.34 1.51
C TYR A 93 3.19 -1.36 0.95
N SER A 94 4.48 -1.67 1.08
CA SER A 94 5.56 -0.82 0.60
C SER A 94 5.49 -0.62 -0.92
N THR A 95 5.24 -1.71 -1.66
CA THR A 95 5.12 -1.66 -3.11
C THR A 95 3.83 -0.99 -3.58
N SER A 96 2.69 -1.17 -2.89
CA SER A 96 1.46 -0.42 -3.21
C SER A 96 1.60 1.06 -2.93
N LYS A 97 2.31 1.46 -1.86
CA LYS A 97 2.63 2.85 -1.58
C LYS A 97 3.48 3.44 -2.71
N LYS A 98 4.54 2.76 -3.13
CA LYS A 98 5.36 3.20 -4.27
C LYS A 98 4.55 3.40 -5.54
N LEU A 99 3.60 2.51 -5.85
CA LEU A 99 2.72 2.67 -7.01
C LEU A 99 1.89 3.97 -6.93
N ASN A 100 1.33 4.29 -5.77
CA ASN A 100 0.63 5.57 -5.57
C ASN A 100 1.54 6.80 -5.73
N TYR A 101 2.80 6.74 -5.28
CA TYR A 101 3.73 7.87 -5.36
C TYR A 101 4.28 8.10 -6.78
N THR A 102 4.69 7.04 -7.49
CA THR A 102 5.24 7.17 -8.84
C THR A 102 4.21 7.80 -9.80
N ASP A 103 2.93 7.47 -9.62
CA ASP A 103 1.83 7.99 -10.44
C ASP A 103 1.43 9.44 -10.09
N ALA A 104 1.80 9.93 -8.90
CA ALA A 104 1.62 11.31 -8.47
C ALA A 104 2.77 12.22 -8.96
N VAL A 105 4.00 11.70 -9.00
CA VAL A 105 5.17 12.42 -9.53
C VAL A 105 5.09 12.61 -11.05
N GLN A 106 4.57 11.62 -11.79
CA GLN A 106 4.29 11.79 -13.23
C GLN A 106 3.21 12.83 -13.54
N ALA A 107 2.29 13.11 -12.60
CA ALA A 107 1.27 14.16 -12.77
C ALA A 107 1.80 15.57 -12.49
N THR A 108 2.99 15.71 -11.89
CA THR A 108 3.61 16.99 -11.52
C THR A 108 4.77 17.40 -12.43
N SER A 109 5.10 16.60 -13.45
CA SER A 109 6.15 16.94 -14.42
C SER A 109 5.70 17.92 -15.51
N TYR A 110 4.68 18.76 -15.26
CA TYR A 110 4.41 19.91 -16.11
C TYR A 110 5.55 20.92 -15.90
N ILE A 111 6.23 21.22 -17.00
CA ILE A 111 7.34 22.15 -17.14
C ILE A 111 7.08 23.40 -16.28
N VAL A 112 7.87 23.56 -15.22
CA VAL A 112 8.03 24.86 -14.58
C VAL A 112 8.79 25.70 -15.61
N HIS A 113 8.08 26.52 -16.38
CA HIS A 113 8.75 27.61 -17.08
C HIS A 113 9.24 28.57 -16.00
N ASP A 114 10.55 28.82 -15.98
CA ASP A 114 11.14 29.86 -15.15
C ASP A 114 10.37 31.16 -15.41
N ILE A 115 9.63 31.62 -14.41
CA ILE A 115 9.01 32.94 -14.43
C ILE A 115 10.18 33.92 -14.33
N GLU A 116 10.50 34.58 -15.45
CA GLU A 116 11.42 35.71 -15.44
C GLU A 116 11.01 36.66 -14.31
N SER A 117 11.91 36.81 -13.33
CA SER A 117 11.70 37.65 -12.16
C SER A 117 11.58 39.11 -12.59
N SER A 118 10.36 39.57 -12.83
CA SER A 118 10.07 40.99 -12.89
C SER A 118 10.27 41.57 -11.50
N SER A 119 11.26 42.46 -11.37
CA SER A 119 11.58 43.20 -10.17
C SER A 119 10.38 44.03 -9.70
N GLU A 120 9.66 43.56 -8.68
CA GLU A 120 8.71 44.37 -7.93
C GLU A 120 9.32 44.71 -6.56
N LYS A 121 9.23 46.00 -6.24
CA LYS A 121 9.85 46.66 -5.10
C LYS A 121 9.25 46.15 -3.79
N ASP A 122 10.11 45.92 -2.80
CA ASP A 122 9.74 45.65 -1.40
C ASP A 122 8.94 46.82 -0.79
N GLU A 123 7.61 46.78 -0.90
CA GLU A 123 6.69 47.72 -0.23
C GLU A 123 6.35 47.33 1.23
N ILE A 124 6.95 46.27 1.78
CA ILE A 124 6.72 45.83 3.17
C ILE A 124 7.93 46.17 4.05
N SER A 125 8.34 47.44 4.08
CA SER A 125 9.37 47.90 5.03
C SER A 125 8.96 49.09 5.90
N ASP A 126 7.76 49.65 5.73
CA ASP A 126 7.30 50.85 6.46
C ASP A 126 6.36 50.58 7.65
N ILE A 127 6.17 49.33 8.08
CA ILE A 127 5.28 49.00 9.23
C ILE A 127 5.99 49.10 10.60
N PHE A 128 7.32 49.21 10.64
CA PHE A 128 8.08 49.28 11.90
C PHE A 128 8.95 50.55 12.01
N LYS A 129 8.34 51.73 11.89
CA LYS A 129 8.91 53.00 12.37
C LYS A 129 8.05 53.60 13.46
#